data_AF-A0A7J6QB87-F1
#
_entry.id   AF-A0A7J6QB87-F1
#
_cell.length_a   1.000
_cell.length_b   1.000
_cell.length_c   1.000
_cell.angle_alpha   90.00
_cell.angle_beta   90.00
_cell.angle_gamma   90.00
#
_symmetry.space_group_name_H-M   'P 1'
#
loop_
_entity.id
_entity.type
_entity.pdbx_description
1 polymer ?
#
loop_
_entity_poly.entity_id
_entity_poly.type
_entity_poly.pdbx_seq_one_letter_code
_entity_poly.pdbx_strand_id
1 'polypeptide(L)'
;MCAIHRVILTSVVLAAKFFDDRYYSNRFYAAVGGVRTKELNALEADFLRLINWNLHTFPEEYEAYRMSVWTSAPSELTPPLTPPPLSTPQELIINLIGVTYGCC
;
A
#
# COMPACT_ATOMS: atom_id res chain seq x y z
N MET A 1 -18.35 4.15 3.56
CA MET A 1 -16.96 4.26 3.06
C MET A 1 -16.63 5.72 2.77
N CYS A 2 -15.65 6.29 3.47
CA CYS A 2 -15.22 7.68 3.27
C CYS A 2 -14.30 7.82 2.05
N ALA A 3 -14.26 9.00 1.42
CA ALA A 3 -13.46 9.26 0.21
C ALA A 3 -11.96 8.95 0.40
N ILE A 4 -11.43 9.15 1.61
CA ILE A 4 -10.04 8.85 1.96
C ILE A 4 -9.69 7.37 1.79
N HIS A 5 -10.62 6.45 2.08
CA HIS A 5 -10.41 5.01 1.92
C HIS A 5 -10.14 4.66 0.45
N ARG A 6 -10.83 5.33 -0.49
CA ARG A 6 -10.64 5.10 -1.92
C ARG A 6 -9.27 5.59 -2.38
N VAL A 7 -8.82 6.73 -1.86
CA VAL A 7 -7.49 7.28 -2.17
C VAL A 7 -6.38 6.38 -1.64
N ILE A 8 -6.49 5.91 -0.39
CA ILE A 8 -5.52 4.98 0.22
C ILE A 8 -5.48 3.66 -0.54
N LEU A 9 -6.65 3.12 -0.93
CA LEU A 9 -6.70 1.90 -1.74
C LEU A 9 -5.95 2.10 -3.07
N THR A 10 -6.19 3.20 -3.77
CA THR A 10 -5.56 3.46 -5.07
C THR A 10 -4.05 3.68 -4.96
N SER A 11 -3.57 4.31 -3.89
CA SER A 11 -2.12 4.51 -3.68
C SER A 11 -1.42 3.18 -3.41
N VAL A 12 -2.02 2.29 -2.61
CA VAL A 12 -1.48 0.95 -2.34
C VAL A 12 -1.46 0.09 -3.61
N VAL A 13 -2.52 0.12 -4.42
CA VAL A 13 -2.56 -0.63 -5.69
C VAL A 13 -1.49 -0.14 -6.67
N LEU A 14 -1.31 1.17 -6.79
CA LEU A 14 -0.26 1.73 -7.64
C LEU A 14 1.15 1.38 -7.14
N ALA A 15 1.38 1.45 -5.83
CA ALA A 15 2.65 1.05 -5.23
C ALA A 15 2.95 -0.43 -5.49
N ALA A 16 1.98 -1.33 -5.28
CA ALA A 16 2.12 -2.75 -5.57
C ALA A 16 2.46 -3.01 -7.04
N LYS A 17 1.82 -2.31 -7.98
CA LYS A 17 2.13 -2.44 -9.41
C LYS A 17 3.50 -1.90 -9.81
N PHE A 18 4.02 -0.92 -9.06
CA PHE A 18 5.30 -0.29 -9.38
C PHE A 18 6.49 -1.02 -8.75
N PHE A 19 6.32 -1.55 -7.53
CA PHE A 19 7.40 -2.18 -6.76
C PHE A 19 7.36 -3.71 -6.77
N ASP A 20 6.20 -4.36 -6.93
CA ASP A 20 6.11 -5.83 -6.98
C ASP A 20 6.12 -6.37 -8.41
N ASP A 21 6.97 -7.36 -8.68
CA ASP A 21 6.99 -8.10 -9.95
C ASP A 21 5.72 -8.95 -10.18
N ARG A 22 4.95 -9.20 -9.11
CA ARG A 22 3.72 -10.02 -9.14
C ARG A 22 2.53 -9.26 -8.58
N TYR A 23 1.66 -8.78 -9.46
CA TYR A 23 0.46 -8.03 -9.12
C TYR A 23 -0.82 -8.75 -9.52
N TYR A 24 -1.94 -8.43 -8.86
CA TYR A 24 -3.26 -8.97 -9.18
C TYR A 24 -4.03 -8.08 -10.17
N SER A 25 -5.10 -8.60 -10.77
CA SER A 25 -5.94 -7.80 -11.67
C SER A 25 -6.71 -6.69 -10.92
N ASN A 26 -6.96 -5.55 -11.58
CA ASN A 26 -7.78 -4.46 -11.02
C ASN A 26 -9.17 -4.90 -10.59
N ARG A 27 -9.71 -5.96 -11.19
CA ARG A 27 -10.99 -6.55 -10.78
C ARG A 27 -10.91 -7.16 -9.39
N PHE A 28 -9.80 -7.79 -9.04
CA PHE A 28 -9.56 -8.36 -7.71
C PHE A 28 -9.44 -7.24 -6.68
N TYR A 29 -8.60 -6.23 -6.94
CA TYR A 29 -8.47 -5.06 -6.04
C TYR A 29 -9.79 -4.30 -5.85
N ALA A 30 -10.58 -4.17 -6.92
CA ALA A 30 -11.90 -3.54 -6.87
C ALA A 30 -12.89 -4.33 -5.99
N ALA A 31 -12.88 -5.66 -6.08
CA ALA A 31 -13.71 -6.54 -5.25
C ALA A 31 -13.33 -6.44 -3.77
N VAL A 32 -12.03 -6.43 -3.46
CA VAL A 32 -11.51 -6.30 -2.09
C VAL A 32 -11.81 -4.92 -1.51
N GLY A 33 -11.65 -3.86 -2.31
CA GLY A 33 -11.93 -2.49 -1.89
C GLY A 33 -13.41 -2.08 -1.90
N GLY A 34 -14.32 -2.97 -2.33
CA GLY A 34 -15.75 -2.67 -2.49
C GLY A 34 -16.05 -1.53 -3.48
N VAL A 35 -15.20 -1.33 -4.49
CA VAL A 35 -15.33 -0.30 -5.53
C VAL A 35 -15.59 -0.93 -6.89
N ARG A 36 -16.20 -0.17 -7.80
CA ARG A 36 -16.40 -0.64 -9.18
C ARG A 36 -15.07 -0.62 -9.93
N THR A 37 -14.80 -1.62 -10.75
CA THR A 37 -13.54 -1.70 -11.52
C THR A 37 -13.32 -0.48 -12.41
N LYS A 38 -14.37 0.05 -13.04
CA LYS A 38 -14.29 1.29 -13.85
C LYS A 38 -13.87 2.50 -13.02
N GLU A 39 -14.32 2.55 -11.78
CA GLU A 39 -14.02 3.64 -10.86
C GLU A 39 -12.58 3.55 -10.37
N LEU A 40 -12.11 2.34 -10.02
CA LEU A 40 -10.72 2.10 -9.65
C LEU A 40 -9.76 2.50 -10.78
N ASN A 41 -10.09 2.15 -12.02
CA ASN A 41 -9.29 2.54 -13.18
C ASN A 41 -9.21 4.08 -13.38
N ALA A 42 -10.33 4.79 -13.14
CA ALA A 42 -10.34 6.25 -13.22
C ALA A 42 -9.48 6.87 -12.11
N LEU A 43 -9.62 6.37 -10.88
CA LEU A 43 -8.85 6.83 -9.73
C LEU A 43 -7.35 6.57 -9.89
N GLU A 44 -6.95 5.43 -10.46
CA GLU A 44 -5.53 5.17 -10.79
C GLU A 44 -4.98 6.25 -11.73
N ALA A 45 -5.70 6.55 -12.82
CA ALA A 45 -5.27 7.56 -13.78
C ALA A 45 -5.19 8.97 -13.16
N ASP A 46 -6.15 9.33 -12.32
CA ASP A 46 -6.17 10.63 -11.65
C ASP A 46 -5.06 10.73 -10.60
N PHE A 47 -4.77 9.66 -9.85
CA PHE A 47 -3.67 9.62 -8.90
C PHE A 47 -2.31 9.78 -9.59
N LEU A 48 -2.09 9.07 -10.70
CA LEU A 48 -0.86 9.19 -11.50
C LEU A 48 -0.65 10.62 -12.04
N ARG A 49 -1.72 11.30 -12.45
CA ARG A 49 -1.67 12.71 -12.86
C ARG A 49 -1.32 13.63 -11.69
N LEU A 50 -1.90 13.38 -10.51
CA LEU A 50 -1.64 14.18 -9.30
C LEU A 50 -0.18 14.13 -8.85
N ILE A 51 0.46 12.95 -8.92
CA ILE A 51 1.89 12.78 -8.59
C ILE A 51 2.82 13.08 -9.77
N ASN A 52 2.28 13.54 -10.90
CA ASN A 52 3.02 13.81 -12.13
C ASN A 52 3.93 12.64 -12.56
N TRP A 53 3.43 11.40 -12.45
CA TRP A 53 4.17 10.17 -12.76
C TRP A 53 5.46 9.96 -11.95
N ASN A 54 5.64 10.69 -10.85
CA ASN A 54 6.78 10.52 -9.96
C ASN A 54 6.48 9.43 -8.91
N LEU A 55 6.75 8.17 -9.23
CA LEU A 55 6.58 7.02 -8.33
C LEU A 55 7.92 6.53 -7.75
N HIS A 56 9.04 7.07 -8.24
CA HIS A 56 10.37 6.59 -7.90
C HIS A 56 10.92 7.36 -6.70
N THR A 57 11.11 6.66 -5.59
CA THR A 57 11.84 7.16 -4.42
C THR A 57 13.25 6.60 -4.40
N PHE A 58 14.25 7.45 -4.23
CA PHE A 58 15.63 7.01 -4.09
C PHE A 58 15.85 6.28 -2.75
N PRO A 59 16.68 5.23 -2.71
CA PRO A 59 16.91 4.46 -1.49
C PRO A 59 17.51 5.31 -0.36
N GLU A 60 18.33 6.32 -0.69
CA GLU A 60 18.91 7.24 0.29
C GLU A 60 17.84 8.10 0.98
N GLU A 61 16.84 8.55 0.22
CA GLU A 61 15.74 9.38 0.72
C GLU A 61 14.79 8.55 1.60
N TYR A 62 14.51 7.31 1.18
CA TYR A 62 13.75 6.35 1.98
C TYR A 62 14.44 6.06 3.32
N GLU A 63 15.75 5.81 3.31
CA GLU A 63 16.51 5.49 4.51
C GLU A 63 16.57 6.67 5.49
N ALA A 64 16.76 7.89 4.99
CA ALA A 64 16.73 9.11 5.81
C ALA A 64 15.37 9.29 6.50
N TYR A 65 14.27 9.08 5.76
CA TYR A 65 12.93 9.19 6.32
C TYR A 65 12.66 8.09 7.36
N ARG A 66 13.04 6.85 7.03
CA ARG A 66 12.91 5.68 7.93
C ARG A 66 13.66 5.88 9.24
N MET A 67 14.89 6.42 9.19
CA MET A 67 15.67 6.77 10.37
C MET A 67 15.02 7.86 11.21
N SER A 68 14.43 8.89 10.57
CA SER A 68 13.74 9.96 11.29
C SER A 68 12.54 9.44 12.08
N VAL A 69 11.73 8.57 11.47
CA VAL A 69 10.58 7.93 12.10
C VAL A 69 11.04 7.01 13.24
N TRP A 70 12.05 6.16 12.99
CA TRP A 70 12.62 5.27 14.00
C TRP A 70 13.12 6.01 15.24
N THR A 71 13.79 7.14 15.03
CA THR A 71 14.35 7.95 16.12
C THR A 71 13.25 8.64 16.93
N SER A 72 12.15 9.02 16.28
CA SER A 72 11.00 9.65 16.94
C SER A 72 10.04 8.65 17.61
N ALA A 73 10.18 7.36 17.36
CA ALA A 73 9.29 6.34 17.90
C ALA A 73 9.56 6.13 19.40
N PRO A 74 8.53 6.10 20.26
CA PRO A 74 8.70 5.66 21.64
C PRO A 74 9.17 4.20 21.65
N SER A 75 10.01 3.86 22.62
CA SER A 75 10.83 2.63 22.73
C SER A 75 10.08 1.28 22.81
N GLU A 76 8.80 1.20 22.42
CA GLU A 76 8.01 -0.04 22.43
C GLU A 76 8.05 -0.85 21.12
N LEU A 77 8.63 -0.33 20.05
CA LEU A 77 8.74 -1.03 18.77
C LEU A 77 10.16 -1.56 18.54
N THR A 78 10.65 -2.43 19.42
CA THR A 78 11.72 -3.35 19.01
C THR A 78 11.07 -4.52 18.28
N PRO A 79 11.15 -4.61 16.94
CA PRO A 79 10.70 -5.81 16.25
C PRO A 79 11.53 -6.99 16.79
N PRO A 80 10.90 -8.14 17.07
CA PRO A 80 11.64 -9.32 17.53
C PRO A 80 12.74 -9.67 16.52
N LEU A 81 13.94 -9.99 17.02
CA LEU A 81 15.15 -10.35 16.26
C LEU A 81 15.00 -11.62 15.39
N THR A 82 13.80 -12.17 15.30
CA THR A 82 13.47 -13.28 14.40
C THR A 82 12.90 -12.70 13.11
N PRO A 83 13.51 -12.95 11.94
CA PRO A 83 12.85 -12.65 10.69
C PRO A 83 11.48 -13.32 10.73
N PRO A 84 10.37 -12.58 10.59
CA PRO A 84 9.07 -13.21 10.41
C PRO A 84 9.21 -14.19 9.23
N PRO A 85 8.59 -15.38 9.28
CA PRO A 85 8.60 -16.30 8.15
C PRO A 85 8.23 -15.49 6.92
N LEU A 86 8.99 -15.67 5.83
CA LEU A 86 8.85 -14.96 4.57
C LEU A 86 7.40 -15.07 4.07
N SER A 87 6.51 -14.23 4.61
CA SER A 87 5.22 -13.95 4.04
C SER A 87 5.58 -13.15 2.81
N THR A 88 5.40 -13.79 1.66
CA THR A 88 5.53 -13.13 0.37
C THR A 88 4.88 -11.75 0.43
N PRO A 89 5.47 -10.68 -0.12
CA PRO A 89 4.92 -9.31 -0.05
C PRO A 89 3.43 -9.23 -0.38
N GLN A 90 2.98 -10.15 -1.24
CA GLN A 90 1.60 -10.36 -1.70
C GLN A 90 0.60 -10.71 -0.57
N GLU A 91 1.03 -11.47 0.45
CA GLU A 91 0.21 -11.80 1.63
C GLU A 91 0.05 -10.58 2.54
N LEU A 92 1.04 -9.69 2.59
CA LEU A 92 0.94 -8.46 3.38
C LEU A 92 -0.07 -7.50 2.78
N ILE A 93 -0.10 -7.39 1.45
CA ILE A 93 -1.13 -6.63 0.73
C ILE A 93 -2.49 -7.23 1.06
N ILE A 94 -2.72 -8.53 0.83
CA ILE A 94 -4.00 -9.20 1.12
C ILE A 94 -4.45 -9.00 2.57
N ASN A 95 -3.54 -9.09 3.54
CA ASN A 95 -3.86 -8.89 4.95
C ASN A 95 -4.14 -7.42 5.29
N LEU A 96 -3.41 -6.46 4.71
CA LEU A 96 -3.65 -5.02 4.93
C LEU A 96 -5.00 -4.55 4.38
N ILE A 97 -5.44 -5.09 3.24
CA ILE A 97 -6.79 -4.83 2.69
C ILE A 97 -7.87 -5.72 3.33
N GLY A 98 -7.52 -6.91 3.82
CA GLY A 98 -8.41 -7.89 4.45
C GLY A 98 -8.90 -7.52 5.85
N VAL A 99 -8.18 -6.65 6.58
CA VAL A 99 -8.58 -6.16 7.92
C VAL A 99 -9.93 -5.41 7.90
N THR A 100 -10.42 -4.98 6.72
CA THR A 100 -11.75 -4.36 6.60
C THR A 100 -12.93 -5.34 6.54
N TYR A 101 -12.71 -6.66 6.40
CA TYR A 101 -13.77 -7.67 6.48
C TYR A 101 -14.04 -8.17 7.93
N GLY A 102 -13.35 -7.61 8.94
CA GLY A 102 -13.40 -8.08 10.32
C GLY A 102 -13.93 -7.10 11.38
N CYS A 103 -14.23 -5.84 11.05
CA CYS A 103 -14.86 -4.90 11.99
C CYS A 103 -16.31 -4.62 11.56
N CYS A 104 -17.18 -5.58 11.88
CA CYS A 104 -18.53 -5.27 12.34
C CYS A 104 -18.47 -4.80 13.80
#